data_AF-A0A5A7SMT8-F1
#
_entry.id   AF-A0A5A7SMT8-F1
#
_cell.length_a   1.000
_cell.length_b   1.000
_cell.length_c   1.000
_cell.angle_alpha   90.00
_cell.angle_beta   90.00
_cell.angle_gamma   90.00
#
_symmetry.space_group_name_H-M   'P 1'
#
loop_
_entity.id
_entity.type
_entity.pdbx_description
1 polymer ?
#
loop_
_entity_poly.entity_id
_entity_poly.type
_entity_poly.pdbx_seq_one_letter_code
_entity_poly.pdbx_strand_id
1 'polypeptide(L)'
;MDVFLMSLDMRSWRAIISCWEHSTEKDEADQTVRKSELKWTKEEDDATVGNSRALNALFNAILISRFEALQMTEDETIAEFNVRILDIANESDALGKKMLNSKLVRKVLRSLPSKFNMKVTAIEEANDL
;
A
#
# COMPACT_ATOMS: atom_id res chain seq x y z
N MET A 1 -3.85 -12.67 7.73
CA MET A 1 -2.92 -11.99 6.80
C MET A 1 -2.12 -13.04 6.03
N ASP A 2 -1.67 -14.08 6.72
CA ASP A 2 -0.90 -15.21 6.18
C ASP A 2 -1.54 -15.87 4.95
N VAL A 3 -2.83 -16.19 5.02
CA VAL A 3 -3.58 -16.82 3.90
C VAL A 3 -3.65 -15.92 2.65
N PHE A 4 -3.65 -14.60 2.81
CA PHE A 4 -3.67 -13.64 1.70
C PHE A 4 -2.32 -13.54 1.00
N LEU A 5 -1.21 -13.63 1.75
CA LEU A 5 0.13 -13.62 1.16
C LEU A 5 0.45 -14.95 0.46
N MET A 6 -0.03 -16.07 1.02
CA MET A 6 0.09 -17.39 0.39
C MET A 6 -0.67 -17.49 -0.94
N SER A 7 -1.81 -16.81 -1.08
CA SER A 7 -2.61 -16.84 -2.31
C SER A 7 -2.04 -15.95 -3.43
N LEU A 8 -1.18 -14.99 -3.10
CA LEU A 8 -0.53 -14.11 -4.07
C LEU A 8 0.71 -14.77 -4.69
N ASP A 9 1.63 -15.30 -3.87
CA ASP A 9 2.86 -15.94 -4.34
C ASP A 9 3.60 -16.70 -3.22
N MET A 10 3.87 -17.99 -3.42
CA MET A 10 4.60 -18.85 -2.48
C MET A 10 6.05 -18.36 -2.23
N ARG A 11 6.69 -17.71 -3.21
CA ARG A 11 8.06 -17.18 -3.06
C ARG A 11 8.08 -15.96 -2.14
N SER A 12 7.10 -15.08 -2.31
CA SER A 12 6.87 -13.93 -1.43
C SER A 12 6.59 -14.36 0.02
N TRP A 13 5.76 -15.39 0.21
CA TRP A 13 5.50 -15.96 1.54
C TRP A 13 6.76 -16.55 2.19
N ARG A 14 7.55 -17.31 1.43
CA ARG A 14 8.82 -17.87 1.91
C ARG A 14 9.78 -16.78 2.35
N ALA A 15 9.94 -15.70 1.58
CA ALA A 15 10.82 -14.58 1.92
C ALA A 15 10.46 -13.90 3.25
N ILE A 16 9.17 -13.80 3.57
CA ILE A 16 8.69 -13.25 4.85
C ILE A 16 9.02 -14.19 6.01
N ILE A 17 8.72 -15.49 5.90
CA ILE A 17 9.00 -16.46 6.99
C ILE A 17 10.49 -16.62 7.21
N SER A 18 11.27 -16.67 6.14
CA SER A 18 12.72 -16.87 6.22
C SER A 18 13.47 -15.63 6.66
N CYS A 19 12.78 -14.53 7.03
CA CYS A 19 13.35 -13.22 7.37
C CYS A 19 14.46 -12.83 6.39
N TRP A 20 14.10 -12.55 5.13
CA TRP A 20 15.08 -12.26 4.09
C TRP A 20 16.17 -11.28 4.57
N GLU A 21 17.42 -11.72 4.48
CA GLU A 21 18.60 -10.93 4.75
C GLU A 21 19.32 -10.63 3.43
N HIS A 22 19.89 -9.43 3.34
CA HIS A 22 20.61 -9.01 2.14
C HIS A 22 21.83 -9.89 1.92
N SER A 23 22.08 -10.34 0.68
CA SER A 23 23.26 -11.17 0.40
C SER A 23 24.55 -10.42 0.72
N THR A 24 25.41 -11.05 1.54
CA THR A 24 26.71 -10.54 1.97
C THR A 24 27.83 -11.50 1.56
N GLU A 25 28.96 -10.96 1.15
CA GLU A 25 30.21 -11.70 0.96
C GLU A 25 31.23 -11.27 2.03
N LYS A 26 32.11 -12.20 2.45
CA LYS A 26 33.24 -11.85 3.32
C LYS A 26 34.37 -11.31 2.45
N ASP A 27 34.97 -10.20 2.84
CA ASP A 27 36.18 -9.69 2.21
C ASP A 27 37.43 -10.44 2.69
N GLU A 28 38.59 -10.06 2.16
CA GLU A 28 39.89 -10.64 2.53
C GLU A 28 40.27 -10.41 4.00
N ALA A 29 39.58 -9.49 4.69
CA ALA A 29 39.72 -9.18 6.10
C ALA A 29 38.64 -9.84 6.98
N ASP A 30 37.88 -10.81 6.44
CA ASP A 30 36.77 -11.52 7.10
C ASP A 30 35.59 -10.60 7.49
N GLN A 31 35.54 -9.38 6.95
CA GLN A 31 34.46 -8.42 7.16
C GLN A 31 33.30 -8.71 6.18
N THR A 32 32.07 -8.71 6.70
CA THR A 32 30.87 -8.91 5.90
C THR A 32 30.54 -7.64 5.12
N VAL A 33 30.68 -7.72 3.80
CA VAL A 33 30.35 -6.65 2.85
C VAL A 33 29.13 -7.06 2.05
N ARG A 34 28.30 -6.10 1.64
CA ARG A 34 27.16 -6.37 0.76
C ARG A 34 27.66 -6.92 -0.58
N LYS A 35 27.19 -8.10 -0.95
CA LYS A 35 27.57 -8.76 -2.21
C LYS A 35 27.03 -7.96 -3.40
N SER A 36 27.89 -7.71 -4.38
CA SER A 36 27.48 -7.05 -5.64
C SER A 36 26.38 -7.84 -6.35
N GLU A 37 25.38 -7.13 -6.87
CA GLU A 37 24.23 -7.70 -7.61
C GLU A 37 24.67 -8.54 -8.83
N LEU A 38 25.80 -8.18 -9.46
CA LEU A 38 26.36 -8.94 -10.59
C LEU A 38 26.86 -10.34 -10.22
N LYS A 39 27.11 -10.60 -8.93
CA LYS A 39 27.58 -11.89 -8.42
C LYS A 39 26.45 -12.75 -7.85
N TRP A 40 25.21 -12.27 -7.90
CA TRP A 40 24.10 -12.97 -7.28
C TRP A 40 23.80 -14.29 -7.97
N THR A 41 23.46 -15.30 -7.17
CA THR A 41 22.91 -16.55 -7.71
C THR A 41 21.44 -16.33 -8.07
N LYS A 42 20.91 -17.24 -8.89
CA LYS A 42 19.49 -17.19 -9.28
C LYS A 42 18.57 -17.25 -8.06
N GLU A 43 18.94 -18.01 -7.03
CA GLU A 43 18.18 -18.15 -5.79
C GLU A 43 18.16 -16.85 -4.98
N GLU A 44 19.28 -16.12 -4.94
CA GLU A 44 19.38 -14.81 -4.27
C GLU A 44 18.52 -13.75 -4.97
N ASP A 45 18.53 -13.76 -6.31
CA ASP A 45 17.69 -12.88 -7.13
C ASP A 45 16.19 -13.22 -6.97
N ASP A 46 15.82 -14.50 -7.08
CA ASP A 46 14.45 -14.98 -6.85
C ASP A 46 13.95 -14.63 -5.43
N ALA A 47 14.81 -14.71 -4.42
CA ALA A 47 14.48 -14.34 -3.05
C ALA A 47 14.26 -12.82 -2.89
N THR A 48 15.09 -12.01 -3.54
CA THR A 48 14.95 -10.54 -3.53
C THR A 48 13.67 -10.09 -4.23
N VAL A 49 13.36 -10.69 -5.38
CA VAL A 49 12.09 -10.44 -6.09
C VAL A 49 10.90 -10.86 -5.23
N GLY A 50 10.97 -12.03 -4.60
CA GLY A 50 9.96 -12.49 -3.63
C GLY A 50 9.74 -11.49 -2.50
N ASN A 51 10.83 -10.99 -1.90
CA ASN A 51 10.77 -9.99 -0.83
C ASN A 51 10.12 -8.66 -1.31
N SER A 52 10.51 -8.15 -2.49
CA SER A 52 9.93 -6.92 -3.03
C SER A 52 8.41 -7.03 -3.26
N ARG A 53 7.95 -8.20 -3.73
CA ARG A 53 6.53 -8.47 -3.96
C ARG A 53 5.76 -8.59 -2.65
N ALA A 54 6.33 -9.30 -1.67
CA ALA A 54 5.82 -9.39 -0.31
C ALA A 54 5.62 -7.99 0.31
N LEU A 55 6.67 -7.16 0.28
CA LEU A 55 6.61 -5.79 0.80
C LEU A 55 5.56 -4.96 0.07
N ASN A 56 5.54 -5.00 -1.27
CA ASN A 56 4.51 -4.27 -2.04
C ASN A 56 3.09 -4.73 -1.67
N ALA A 57 2.86 -6.03 -1.50
CA ALA A 57 1.56 -6.56 -1.08
C ALA A 57 1.16 -6.07 0.32
N LEU A 58 2.10 -6.08 1.27
CA LEU A 58 1.88 -5.57 2.63
C LEU A 58 1.58 -4.07 2.66
N PHE A 59 2.37 -3.26 1.96
CA PHE A 59 2.14 -1.82 1.85
C PHE A 59 0.77 -1.52 1.22
N ASN A 60 0.41 -2.23 0.15
CA ASN A 60 -0.91 -2.10 -0.46
C ASN A 60 -2.05 -2.47 0.50
N ALA A 61 -1.89 -3.52 1.31
CA ALA A 61 -2.89 -3.88 2.32
C ALA A 61 -3.05 -2.79 3.39
N ILE A 62 -1.94 -2.19 3.84
CA ILE A 62 -1.95 -1.07 4.79
C ILE A 62 -2.61 0.17 4.19
N LEU A 63 -2.36 0.47 2.91
CA LEU A 63 -3.01 1.59 2.22
C LEU A 63 -4.52 1.42 2.12
N ILE A 64 -4.99 0.22 1.74
CA ILE A 64 -6.42 -0.11 1.73
C ILE A 64 -6.99 0.03 3.15
N SER A 65 -6.27 -0.51 4.13
CA SER A 65 -6.35 -0.22 5.57
C SER A 65 -6.76 1.21 5.91
N ARG A 66 -5.82 2.12 5.63
CA ARG A 66 -5.91 3.55 5.90
C ARG A 66 -7.04 4.20 5.11
N PHE A 67 -7.22 3.83 3.85
CA PHE A 67 -8.28 4.36 3.00
C PHE A 67 -9.67 4.01 3.53
N GLU A 68 -9.90 2.77 3.94
CA GLU A 68 -11.19 2.33 4.48
C GLU A 68 -11.50 2.99 5.82
N ALA A 69 -10.50 3.08 6.72
CA ALA A 69 -10.63 3.71 8.02
C ALA A 69 -10.72 5.24 7.97
N LEU A 70 -10.36 5.87 6.85
CA LEU A 70 -10.34 7.33 6.75
C LEU A 70 -11.74 7.91 6.97
N GLN A 71 -11.85 8.83 7.91
CA GLN A 71 -13.09 9.55 8.21
C GLN A 71 -12.77 11.02 8.40
N MET A 72 -13.72 11.88 8.06
CA MET A 72 -13.59 13.30 8.31
C MET A 72 -13.98 13.61 9.76
N THR A 73 -13.15 14.35 10.49
CA THR A 73 -13.44 14.83 11.84
C THR A 73 -14.34 16.06 11.82
N GLU A 74 -14.87 16.44 12.98
CA GLU A 74 -15.78 17.59 13.07
C GLU A 74 -15.08 18.94 12.94
N ASP A 75 -13.81 18.99 13.34
CA ASP A 75 -12.93 20.15 13.39
C ASP A 75 -12.09 20.37 12.12
N GLU A 76 -11.97 19.35 11.26
CA GLU A 76 -11.25 19.49 10.00
C GLU A 76 -12.12 20.10 8.89
N THR A 77 -11.49 20.86 8.00
CA THR A 77 -12.13 21.37 6.80
C THR A 77 -12.17 20.32 5.69
N ILE A 78 -13.11 20.47 4.74
CA ILE A 78 -13.20 19.59 3.57
C ILE A 78 -11.90 19.62 2.74
N ALA A 79 -11.22 20.78 2.68
CA ALA A 79 -9.96 20.91 1.95
C ALA A 79 -8.84 20.09 2.60
N GLU A 80 -8.68 20.17 3.92
CA GLU A 80 -7.71 19.37 4.67
C GLU A 80 -7.99 17.88 4.52
N PHE A 81 -9.26 17.48 4.66
CA PHE A 81 -9.66 16.09 4.46
C PHE A 81 -9.36 15.59 3.03
N ASN A 82 -9.62 16.41 2.01
CA ASN A 82 -9.32 16.10 0.62
C ASN A 82 -7.82 15.92 0.37
N VAL A 83 -6.95 16.69 1.02
CA VAL A 83 -5.49 16.49 0.93
C VAL A 83 -5.12 15.09 1.42
N ARG A 84 -5.64 14.65 2.57
CA ARG A 84 -5.34 13.29 3.09
C ARG A 84 -5.84 12.17 2.16
N ILE A 85 -6.99 12.36 1.52
CA ILE A 85 -7.50 11.43 0.51
C ILE A 85 -6.53 11.35 -0.68
N LEU A 86 -6.06 12.51 -1.17
CA LEU A 86 -5.14 12.58 -2.30
C LEU A 86 -3.77 12.01 -1.97
N ASP A 87 -3.26 12.21 -0.75
CA ASP A 87 -2.00 11.60 -0.30
C ASP A 87 -2.06 10.07 -0.40
N ILE A 88 -3.14 9.46 0.09
CA ILE A 88 -3.35 8.01 -0.03
C ILE A 88 -3.47 7.58 -1.50
N ALA A 89 -4.17 8.36 -2.34
CA ALA A 89 -4.30 8.06 -3.76
C ALA A 89 -2.94 8.11 -4.48
N ASN A 90 -2.11 9.10 -4.16
CA ASN A 90 -0.76 9.26 -4.72
C ASN A 90 0.17 8.15 -4.26
N GLU A 91 0.14 7.77 -2.96
CA GLU A 91 0.87 6.62 -2.43
C GLU A 91 0.46 5.32 -3.15
N SER A 92 -0.85 5.13 -3.37
CA SER A 92 -1.40 3.98 -4.10
C SER A 92 -0.95 3.94 -5.57
N ASP A 93 -0.92 5.09 -6.25
CA ASP A 93 -0.46 5.20 -7.63
C ASP A 93 1.05 4.92 -7.76
N ALA A 94 1.85 5.37 -6.79
CA ALA A 94 3.29 5.08 -6.71
C ALA A 94 3.58 3.57 -6.54
N LEU A 95 2.66 2.81 -5.93
CA LEU A 95 2.72 1.34 -5.85
C LEU A 95 2.10 0.63 -7.08
N GLY A 96 1.75 1.39 -8.12
CA GLY A 96 1.14 0.88 -9.36
C GLY A 96 -0.35 0.55 -9.24
N LYS A 97 -1.02 0.96 -8.17
CA LYS A 97 -2.46 0.74 -7.96
C LYS A 97 -3.22 2.05 -8.04
N LYS A 98 -3.51 2.50 -9.26
CA LYS A 98 -4.28 3.72 -9.48
C LYS A 98 -5.70 3.60 -8.93
N MET A 99 -6.11 4.55 -8.09
CA MET A 99 -7.49 4.65 -7.62
C MET A 99 -8.35 5.40 -8.64
N LEU A 100 -9.54 4.88 -8.91
CA LEU A 100 -10.52 5.57 -9.77
C LEU A 100 -11.08 6.80 -9.06
N ASN A 101 -11.25 7.91 -9.78
CA ASN A 101 -11.86 9.13 -9.24
C ASN A 101 -13.24 8.86 -8.64
N SER A 102 -14.06 8.01 -9.25
CA SER A 102 -15.36 7.62 -8.70
C SER A 102 -15.26 6.93 -7.33
N LYS A 103 -14.22 6.12 -7.10
CA LYS A 103 -13.94 5.50 -5.81
C LYS A 103 -13.53 6.54 -4.77
N LEU A 104 -12.71 7.53 -5.16
CA LEU A 104 -12.30 8.63 -4.28
C LEU A 104 -13.50 9.52 -3.91
N VAL A 105 -14.32 9.92 -4.89
CA VAL A 105 -15.52 10.75 -4.65
C VAL A 105 -16.49 10.05 -3.71
N ARG A 106 -16.80 8.77 -3.97
CA ARG A 106 -17.69 7.98 -3.11
C ARG A 106 -17.12 7.81 -1.70
N LYS A 107 -15.79 7.69 -1.57
CA LYS A 107 -15.14 7.65 -0.26
C LYS A 107 -15.30 8.99 0.47
N VAL A 108 -15.09 10.11 -0.22
CA VAL A 108 -15.26 11.44 0.38
C VAL A 108 -16.68 11.60 0.91
N LEU A 109 -17.69 11.37 0.07
CA LEU A 109 -19.10 11.54 0.44
C LEU A 109 -19.51 10.70 1.66
N ARG A 110 -19.05 9.44 1.72
CA ARG A 110 -19.32 8.52 2.85
C ARG A 110 -18.56 8.84 4.13
N SER A 111 -17.53 9.68 4.04
CA SER A 111 -16.67 10.03 5.15
C SER A 111 -16.93 11.40 5.73
N LEU A 112 -17.82 12.19 5.13
CA LEU A 112 -18.23 13.49 5.67
C LEU A 112 -19.06 13.31 6.95
N PRO A 113 -18.95 14.23 7.93
CA PRO A 113 -19.77 14.19 9.13
C PRO A 113 -21.25 14.42 8.83
N SER A 114 -22.11 14.00 9.75
CA SER A 114 -23.56 13.99 9.56
C SER A 114 -24.18 15.36 9.24
N LYS A 115 -23.51 16.46 9.63
CA LYS A 115 -23.90 17.83 9.27
C LYS A 115 -23.96 18.09 7.75
N PHE A 116 -23.31 17.25 6.94
CA PHE A 116 -23.35 17.34 5.49
C PHE A 116 -24.36 16.38 4.84
N ASN A 117 -25.07 15.53 5.59
CA ASN A 117 -25.94 14.48 5.05
C ASN A 117 -26.93 15.01 4.00
N MET A 118 -27.62 16.13 4.27
CA MET A 118 -28.56 16.72 3.30
C MET A 118 -27.89 17.08 1.97
N LYS A 119 -26.64 17.57 2.00
CA LYS A 119 -25.88 17.91 0.78
C LYS A 119 -25.39 16.64 0.07
N VAL A 120 -24.96 15.63 0.82
CA VAL A 120 -24.53 14.34 0.27
C VAL A 120 -25.68 13.67 -0.47
N THR A 121 -26.85 13.54 0.16
CA THR A 121 -28.05 12.95 -0.48
C THR A 121 -28.42 13.68 -1.76
N ALA A 122 -28.43 15.02 -1.77
CA ALA A 122 -28.73 15.79 -2.97
C ALA A 122 -27.71 15.54 -4.11
N ILE A 123 -26.43 15.35 -3.79
CA ILE A 123 -25.38 15.04 -4.78
C ILE A 123 -25.55 13.62 -5.33
N GLU A 124 -25.83 12.65 -4.46
CA GLU A 124 -26.03 11.24 -4.84
C GLU A 124 -27.26 11.10 -5.75
N GLU A 125 -28.38 11.74 -5.40
CA GLU A 125 -29.61 11.76 -6.22
C GLU A 125 -29.41 12.46 -7.57
N ALA A 126 -28.67 13.59 -7.60
CA ALA A 126 -28.45 14.35 -8.82
C ALA A 126 -27.50 13.66 -9.82
N ASN A 127 -26.61 12.79 -9.33
CA ASN A 127 -25.57 12.15 -10.15
C ASN A 127 -25.72 10.63 -10.27
N ASP A 128 -26.78 10.04 -9.69
CA ASP A 128 -27.03 8.59 -9.64
C ASP A 128 -25.80 7.80 -9.15
N LEU A 129 -25.19 8.28 -8.04
CA LEU A 129 -23.93 7.77 -7.49
C LEU A 129 -24.11 6.66 -6.45
#